data_AF-A0A9P4UF00-F1
#
_entry.id   AF-A0A9P4UF00-F1
#
_cell.length_a   1.000
_cell.length_b   1.000
_cell.length_c   1.000
_cell.angle_alpha   90.00
_cell.angle_beta   90.00
_cell.angle_gamma   90.00
#
_symmetry.space_group_name_H-M   'P 1'
#
loop_
_entity.id
_entity.type
_entity.pdbx_description
1 polymer ?
#
loop_
_entity_poly.entity_id
_entity_poly.type
_entity_poly.pdbx_seq_one_letter_code
_entity_poly.pdbx_strand_id
1 'polypeptide(L)'
;MPSLDHHHSPNGKSVDVSPVERLVRWFITHGGELSADVDIAFDPSSGYHCRATRTLSSPVVARCPLGLTLSHLNLDHTQSWVPRVESPLAKCIGRIPNNVLTYLLLVEQRLHTDRNSLKWHPYIACLPEPSAMTTPLWFDHEDMQCLAGTNLARETSVKLDRLTEEWHQAKEVMRSLDIDTNMFSFEWFRWAATIISSRAFISTHIIPDRETFPILFPVVDILNHSPTAKVEWDFHPLQDFTLKILGHEEVRPGDEVYNNYAPKQNDELLLGYGFCVPDNPVEQFAIKMRLSPQIEQAAQSMNMFEPANIPFGMDTSFLTADPTEEPEYLRPKGHPFGRYQNRLPFFRAIPPRIVHMFFIQALMNLNMHPEHIQADSVPSRIVLETLLLTYEAIDNRSQSLPLSPQRQAPFSNDKQKYATIYRDGQAKILHSIRAELKAVLDVLRSQDGVPARPVIISTTEVLMRLSAEFPSHAAHFKSGLEGQYGIDLSTWTQYSADIANLEAGQQPAELSVWKLLLCLLLALYQKNESEAAHGRRPTLGWIQYLVSATPLPTTATEMDSEALQGFILDWEGNPARVDRAYTWADEVVDKFAFPLVEEIQGEEVQRICMYLRLGPGDEGDEDWMYRE
;
A
#
# COMPACT_ATOMS: atom_id res chain seq x y z
N MET A 1 18.93 -38.09 -12.63
CA MET A 1 19.18 -39.10 -11.58
C MET A 1 20.14 -40.16 -12.09
N PRO A 2 21.15 -40.55 -11.32
CA PRO A 2 21.73 -41.89 -11.38
C PRO A 2 21.52 -42.67 -10.07
N SER A 3 20.91 -43.85 -10.24
CA SER A 3 20.88 -45.10 -9.46
C SER A 3 21.14 -45.10 -7.94
N LEU A 4 20.16 -45.68 -7.24
CA LEU A 4 20.08 -45.94 -5.80
C LEU A 4 21.01 -47.07 -5.32
N ASP A 5 21.46 -46.96 -4.07
CA ASP A 5 22.20 -48.00 -3.35
C ASP A 5 21.28 -49.19 -3.03
N HIS A 6 21.70 -50.38 -3.46
CA HIS A 6 21.03 -51.64 -3.16
C HIS A 6 21.50 -52.21 -1.83
N HIS A 7 20.62 -52.29 -0.83
CA HIS A 7 20.80 -53.17 0.32
C HIS A 7 20.02 -54.48 0.12
N HIS A 8 20.71 -55.61 0.24
CA HIS A 8 20.13 -56.94 0.15
C HIS A 8 19.42 -57.33 1.45
N SER A 9 18.11 -57.59 1.35
CA SER A 9 17.33 -58.34 2.33
C SER A 9 17.32 -59.84 1.94
N PRO A 10 17.18 -60.81 2.88
CA PRO A 10 17.29 -62.24 2.59
C PRO A 10 16.27 -62.78 1.57
N ASN A 11 15.27 -61.97 1.20
CA ASN A 11 14.27 -62.28 0.18
C ASN A 11 14.29 -61.25 -0.97
N GLY A 12 15.38 -61.21 -1.74
CA GLY A 12 15.40 -61.01 -3.20
C GLY A 12 14.53 -59.95 -3.91
N LYS A 13 13.99 -58.93 -3.23
CA LYS A 13 13.30 -57.78 -3.83
C LYS A 13 13.90 -56.49 -3.26
N SER A 14 14.60 -55.71 -4.08
CA SER A 14 15.02 -54.36 -3.72
C SER A 14 13.76 -53.49 -3.65
N VAL A 15 13.29 -53.18 -2.44
CA VAL A 15 12.27 -52.15 -2.26
C VAL A 15 12.99 -50.82 -2.38
N ASP A 16 12.70 -50.07 -3.44
CA ASP A 16 13.16 -48.69 -3.58
C ASP A 16 12.45 -47.85 -2.52
N VAL A 17 13.20 -47.50 -1.47
CA VAL A 17 12.72 -46.71 -0.33
C VAL A 17 12.46 -45.29 -0.83
N SER A 18 11.32 -44.66 -0.50
CA SER A 18 11.04 -43.30 -0.98
C SER A 18 12.06 -42.27 -0.43
N PRO A 19 12.29 -41.12 -1.11
CA PRO A 19 13.15 -40.06 -0.59
C PRO A 19 12.77 -39.61 0.83
N VAL A 20 11.48 -39.49 1.10
CA VAL A 20 10.94 -39.14 2.42
C VAL A 20 11.27 -40.19 3.46
N GLU A 21 11.10 -41.47 3.14
CA GLU A 21 11.40 -42.54 4.11
C GLU A 21 12.90 -42.56 4.43
N ARG A 22 13.77 -42.27 3.46
CA ARG A 22 15.21 -42.07 3.73
C ARG A 22 15.47 -40.87 4.63
N LEU A 23 14.79 -39.74 4.41
CA LEU A 23 14.90 -38.54 5.24
C LEU A 23 14.46 -38.82 6.68
N VAL A 24 13.26 -39.34 6.88
CA VAL A 24 12.70 -39.62 8.21
C VAL A 24 13.58 -40.62 8.96
N ARG A 25 14.01 -41.70 8.28
CA ARG A 25 14.92 -42.68 8.88
C ARG A 25 16.24 -42.04 9.30
N TRP A 26 16.88 -41.28 8.40
CA TRP A 26 18.13 -40.57 8.72
C TRP A 26 17.94 -39.62 9.90
N PHE A 27 16.88 -38.82 9.89
CA PHE A 27 16.57 -37.83 10.92
C PHE A 27 16.44 -38.50 12.30
N ILE A 28 15.62 -39.56 12.40
CA ILE A 28 15.39 -40.29 13.66
C ILE A 28 16.66 -41.00 14.14
N THR A 29 17.40 -41.66 13.24
CA THR A 29 18.65 -42.37 13.62
C THR A 29 19.74 -41.45 14.16
N HIS A 30 19.67 -40.16 13.87
CA HIS A 30 20.63 -39.16 14.32
C HIS A 30 20.06 -38.24 15.42
N GLY A 31 18.99 -38.65 16.10
CA GLY A 31 18.46 -37.99 17.29
C GLY A 31 17.38 -36.93 17.03
N GLY A 32 16.92 -36.77 15.79
CA GLY A 32 15.70 -36.02 15.52
C GLY A 32 14.45 -36.77 15.96
N GLU A 33 13.39 -36.06 16.31
CA GLU A 33 12.09 -36.66 16.66
C GLU A 33 11.01 -36.14 15.72
N LEU A 34 10.20 -37.06 15.18
CA LEU A 34 8.98 -36.76 14.43
C LEU A 34 7.84 -37.52 15.10
N SER A 35 6.72 -36.85 15.34
CA SER A 35 5.55 -37.47 15.98
C SER A 35 5.08 -38.71 15.20
N ALA A 36 4.76 -39.79 15.91
CA ALA A 36 4.20 -41.00 15.30
C ALA A 36 2.75 -40.79 14.77
N ASP A 37 2.15 -39.64 15.08
CA ASP A 37 0.82 -39.28 14.65
C ASP A 37 0.82 -38.54 13.29
N VAL A 38 1.99 -38.21 12.74
CA VAL A 38 2.13 -37.53 11.45
C VAL A 38 2.95 -38.34 10.44
N ASP A 39 2.73 -38.07 9.16
CA ASP A 39 3.63 -38.45 8.07
C ASP A 39 4.08 -37.21 7.27
N ILE A 40 5.08 -37.40 6.41
CA ILE A 40 5.46 -36.40 5.41
C ILE A 40 4.93 -36.90 4.08
N ALA A 41 3.98 -36.17 3.52
CA ALA A 41 3.40 -36.45 2.21
C ALA A 41 4.02 -35.53 1.14
N PHE A 42 3.78 -35.86 -0.12
CA PHE A 42 4.14 -35.01 -1.25
C PHE A 42 2.97 -34.89 -2.21
N ASP A 43 2.65 -33.68 -2.61
CA ASP A 43 1.85 -33.41 -3.79
C ASP A 43 2.42 -32.20 -4.56
N PRO A 44 2.09 -32.05 -5.86
CA PRO A 44 2.66 -30.99 -6.67
C PRO A 44 2.30 -29.56 -6.22
N SER A 45 1.20 -29.37 -5.49
CA SER A 45 0.73 -28.04 -5.08
C SER A 45 1.32 -27.55 -3.76
N SER A 46 1.53 -28.45 -2.81
CA SER A 46 2.09 -28.14 -1.47
C SER A 46 3.55 -28.56 -1.30
N GLY A 47 4.11 -29.29 -2.27
CA GLY A 47 5.42 -29.94 -2.13
C GLY A 47 5.43 -30.98 -1.02
N TYR A 48 6.58 -31.18 -0.39
CA TYR A 48 6.64 -31.97 0.84
C TYR A 48 6.00 -31.19 1.99
N HIS A 49 5.05 -31.83 2.67
CA HIS A 49 4.31 -31.23 3.77
C HIS A 49 4.01 -32.27 4.85
N CYS A 50 3.75 -31.79 6.07
CA CYS A 50 3.40 -32.64 7.20
C CYS A 50 1.89 -32.87 7.24
N ARG A 51 1.46 -34.11 7.41
CA ARG A 51 0.04 -34.47 7.46
C ARG A 51 -0.23 -35.38 8.65
N ALA A 52 -1.34 -35.12 9.34
CA ALA A 52 -1.79 -35.95 10.43
C ALA A 52 -2.31 -37.30 9.91
N THR A 53 -1.77 -38.39 10.44
CA THR A 53 -2.29 -39.76 10.18
C THR A 53 -3.39 -40.14 11.17
N ARG A 54 -3.46 -39.44 12.29
CA ARG A 54 -4.49 -39.53 13.33
C ARG A 54 -4.54 -38.22 14.12
N THR A 55 -5.51 -38.08 15.01
CA THR A 55 -5.51 -36.97 15.98
C THR A 55 -4.23 -37.01 16.81
N LEU A 56 -3.57 -35.85 16.91
CA LEU A 56 -2.28 -35.74 17.60
C LEU A 56 -2.47 -36.04 19.09
N SER A 57 -1.64 -36.92 19.63
CA SER A 57 -1.63 -37.32 21.05
C SER A 57 -0.78 -36.39 21.93
N SER A 58 0.02 -35.54 21.29
CA SER A 58 0.94 -34.58 21.93
C SER A 58 1.02 -33.32 21.06
N PRO A 59 1.27 -32.14 21.65
CA PRO A 59 1.49 -30.93 20.87
C PRO A 59 2.80 -30.96 20.08
N VAL A 60 3.78 -31.78 20.48
CA VAL A 60 5.10 -31.87 19.81
C VAL A 60 4.97 -32.58 18.47
N VAL A 61 5.30 -31.89 17.38
CA VAL A 61 5.27 -32.47 16.03
C VAL A 61 6.66 -32.88 15.57
N ALA A 62 7.66 -32.02 15.73
CA ALA A 62 9.04 -32.31 15.37
C ALA A 62 10.03 -31.65 16.34
N ARG A 63 11.15 -32.33 16.62
CA ARG A 63 12.31 -31.79 17.36
C ARG A 63 13.58 -32.04 16.56
N CYS A 64 14.33 -30.99 16.26
CA CYS A 64 15.59 -31.05 15.54
C CYS A 64 16.76 -30.64 16.46
N PRO A 65 17.68 -31.54 16.81
CA PRO A 65 18.90 -31.20 17.54
C PRO A 65 19.87 -30.39 16.67
N LEU A 66 20.74 -29.60 17.30
CA LEU A 66 21.76 -28.81 16.59
C LEU A 66 22.75 -29.68 15.81
N GLY A 67 22.94 -30.93 16.25
CA GLY A 67 23.71 -31.96 15.56
C GLY A 67 23.22 -32.30 14.15
N LEU A 68 22.03 -31.82 13.74
CA LEU A 68 21.46 -32.01 12.39
C LEU A 68 21.36 -30.72 11.58
N THR A 69 21.70 -29.56 12.15
CA THR A 69 21.52 -28.27 11.50
C THR A 69 22.57 -27.97 10.43
N LEU A 70 22.18 -27.17 9.43
CA LEU A 70 23.07 -26.70 8.35
C LEU A 70 23.17 -25.17 8.38
N SER A 71 24.39 -24.65 8.53
CA SER A 71 24.79 -23.24 8.45
C SER A 71 26.30 -23.11 8.22
N HIS A 72 26.82 -21.88 8.08
CA HIS A 72 28.27 -21.64 8.03
C HIS A 72 29.05 -22.22 9.23
N LEU A 73 28.41 -22.43 10.39
CA LEU A 73 29.08 -22.97 11.57
C LEU A 73 29.58 -24.41 11.37
N ASN A 74 29.01 -25.16 10.43
CA ASN A 74 29.50 -26.50 10.12
C ASN A 74 30.92 -26.49 9.52
N LEU A 75 31.39 -25.34 9.04
CA LEU A 75 32.77 -25.12 8.58
C LEU A 75 33.73 -24.74 9.72
N ASP A 76 33.21 -24.28 10.87
CA ASP A 76 34.02 -23.88 12.02
C ASP A 76 34.23 -25.07 12.96
N HIS A 77 35.44 -25.64 12.90
CA HIS A 77 35.80 -26.85 13.65
C HIS A 77 35.95 -26.62 15.17
N THR A 78 35.85 -25.37 15.64
CA THR A 78 35.79 -25.08 17.08
C THR A 78 34.41 -25.33 17.69
N GLN A 79 33.37 -25.50 16.86
CA GLN A 79 32.00 -25.77 17.32
C GLN A 79 31.77 -27.28 17.51
N SER A 80 31.49 -27.70 18.74
CA SER A 80 31.29 -29.12 19.10
C SER A 80 29.83 -29.60 19.01
N TRP A 81 28.87 -28.68 18.93
CA TRP A 81 27.42 -28.94 18.99
C TRP A 81 26.73 -28.93 17.62
N VAL A 82 27.44 -28.58 16.54
CA VAL A 82 27.01 -28.79 15.15
C VAL A 82 27.87 -29.85 14.47
N PRO A 83 27.39 -30.52 13.41
CA PRO A 83 28.20 -31.50 12.70
C PRO A 83 29.33 -30.79 11.93
N ARG A 84 30.56 -31.25 12.14
CA ARG A 84 31.75 -30.79 11.42
C ARG A 84 31.73 -31.21 9.95
N VAL A 85 32.03 -30.30 9.03
CA VAL A 85 32.25 -30.59 7.61
C VAL A 85 33.70 -30.29 7.24
N GLU A 86 34.35 -31.27 6.61
CA GLU A 86 35.67 -31.07 6.00
C GLU A 86 35.47 -30.48 4.60
N SER A 87 35.70 -29.18 4.46
CA SER A 87 35.54 -28.48 3.20
C SER A 87 36.62 -27.41 3.03
N PRO A 88 37.14 -27.19 1.80
CA PRO A 88 38.00 -26.04 1.50
C PRO A 88 37.36 -24.69 1.85
N LEU A 89 36.02 -24.60 1.87
CA LEU A 89 35.28 -23.40 2.25
C LEU A 89 35.59 -22.91 3.68
N ALA A 90 36.10 -23.77 4.56
CA ALA A 90 36.55 -23.36 5.90
C ALA A 90 37.64 -22.27 5.85
N LYS A 91 38.45 -22.21 4.77
CA LYS A 91 39.44 -21.14 4.56
C LYS A 91 38.81 -19.76 4.33
N CYS A 92 37.53 -19.71 3.97
CA CYS A 92 36.81 -18.48 3.67
C CYS A 92 36.15 -17.84 4.90
N ILE A 93 36.20 -18.50 6.07
CA ILE A 93 35.66 -17.95 7.33
C ILE A 93 36.34 -16.59 7.62
N GLY A 94 35.53 -15.57 7.92
CA GLY A 94 35.98 -14.20 8.16
C GLY A 94 36.44 -13.44 6.90
N ARG A 95 36.31 -14.04 5.71
CA ARG A 95 36.64 -13.42 4.40
C ARG A 95 35.43 -13.30 3.49
N ILE A 96 34.43 -14.14 3.70
CA ILE A 96 33.13 -14.14 3.03
C ILE A 96 32.05 -14.00 4.11
N PRO A 97 30.96 -13.23 3.87
CA PRO A 97 29.84 -13.14 4.80
C PRO A 97 29.24 -14.51 5.17
N ASN A 98 28.80 -14.67 6.42
CA ASN A 98 28.34 -15.96 6.96
C ASN A 98 27.11 -16.54 6.23
N ASN A 99 26.18 -15.69 5.80
CA ASN A 99 25.05 -16.12 4.98
C ASN A 99 25.51 -16.67 3.62
N VAL A 100 26.49 -16.02 2.98
CA VAL A 100 27.06 -16.43 1.70
C VAL A 100 27.83 -17.75 1.84
N LEU A 101 28.60 -17.94 2.93
CA LEU A 101 29.22 -19.23 3.24
C LEU A 101 28.20 -20.35 3.42
N THR A 102 27.06 -20.04 4.02
CA THR A 102 25.95 -21.00 4.16
C THR A 102 25.41 -21.41 2.78
N TYR A 103 25.27 -20.46 1.85
CA TYR A 103 24.85 -20.76 0.48
C TYR A 103 25.83 -21.70 -0.22
N LEU A 104 27.13 -21.38 -0.16
CA LEU A 104 28.18 -22.18 -0.77
C LEU A 104 28.24 -23.58 -0.16
N LEU A 105 28.19 -23.71 1.16
CA LEU A 105 28.15 -25.02 1.82
C LEU A 105 26.95 -25.84 1.36
N LEU A 106 25.76 -25.24 1.25
CA LEU A 106 24.57 -25.93 0.78
C LEU A 106 24.73 -26.41 -0.68
N VAL A 107 25.33 -25.61 -1.56
CA VAL A 107 25.66 -26.02 -2.94
C VAL A 107 26.66 -27.16 -2.96
N GLU A 108 27.73 -27.09 -2.15
CA GLU A 108 28.72 -28.16 -2.03
C GLU A 108 28.04 -29.46 -1.57
N GLN A 109 27.22 -29.42 -0.52
CA GLN A 109 26.48 -30.58 0.00
C GLN A 109 25.38 -31.08 -0.94
N ARG A 110 25.03 -30.34 -2.00
CA ARG A 110 24.12 -30.78 -3.06
C ARG A 110 24.86 -31.49 -4.19
N LEU A 111 26.03 -30.99 -4.57
CA LEU A 111 26.70 -31.33 -5.84
C LEU A 111 27.98 -32.15 -5.66
N HIS A 112 28.49 -32.30 -4.44
CA HIS A 112 29.71 -33.06 -4.20
C HIS A 112 29.56 -34.52 -4.66
N THR A 113 30.63 -35.06 -5.23
CA THR A 113 30.64 -36.40 -5.84
C THR A 113 30.96 -37.52 -4.84
N ASP A 114 31.77 -37.23 -3.81
CA ASP A 114 32.01 -38.15 -2.70
C ASP A 114 30.78 -38.18 -1.77
N ARG A 115 30.10 -39.32 -1.70
CA ARG A 115 28.93 -39.49 -0.82
C ARG A 115 29.30 -39.46 0.66
N ASN A 116 30.53 -39.78 1.04
CA ASN A 116 30.95 -39.79 2.44
C ASN A 116 31.08 -38.37 3.03
N SER A 117 31.23 -37.35 2.18
CA SER A 117 31.25 -35.95 2.61
C SER A 117 29.86 -35.31 2.70
N LEU A 118 28.81 -36.00 2.21
CA LEU A 118 27.44 -35.50 2.16
C LEU A 118 26.66 -35.83 3.43
N LYS A 119 26.69 -34.95 4.42
CA LYS A 119 26.07 -35.20 5.74
C LYS A 119 24.54 -35.10 5.71
N TRP A 120 24.00 -34.25 4.84
CA TRP A 120 22.56 -33.96 4.76
C TRP A 120 21.89 -34.50 3.50
N HIS A 121 22.52 -35.44 2.79
CA HIS A 121 22.00 -35.93 1.50
C HIS A 121 20.50 -36.35 1.55
N PRO A 122 20.00 -37.10 2.56
CA PRO A 122 18.58 -37.45 2.62
C PRO A 122 17.64 -36.24 2.72
N TYR A 123 18.05 -35.20 3.44
CA TYR A 123 17.31 -33.95 3.57
C TYR A 123 17.38 -33.11 2.30
N ILE A 124 18.59 -32.87 1.79
CA ILE A 124 18.82 -32.08 0.58
C ILE A 124 18.15 -32.73 -0.65
N ALA A 125 18.04 -34.06 -0.70
CA ALA A 125 17.30 -34.79 -1.74
C ALA A 125 15.79 -34.48 -1.76
N CYS A 126 15.23 -33.97 -0.67
CA CYS A 126 13.83 -33.56 -0.56
C CYS A 126 13.61 -32.06 -0.81
N LEU A 127 14.68 -31.28 -1.01
CA LEU A 127 14.54 -29.85 -1.34
C LEU A 127 14.09 -29.67 -2.80
N PRO A 128 13.32 -28.61 -3.09
CA PRO A 128 12.88 -28.32 -4.47
C PRO A 128 14.07 -28.02 -5.38
N GLU A 129 13.98 -28.46 -6.63
CA GLU A 129 14.97 -28.15 -7.67
C GLU A 129 14.82 -26.70 -8.18
N PRO A 130 15.84 -26.13 -8.84
CA PRO A 130 15.76 -24.80 -9.48
C PRO A 130 14.51 -24.57 -10.34
N SER A 131 14.07 -25.59 -11.09
CA SER A 131 12.89 -25.50 -11.97
C SER A 131 11.56 -25.40 -11.22
N ALA A 132 11.52 -25.77 -9.94
CA ALA A 132 10.34 -25.69 -9.08
C ALA A 132 10.28 -24.39 -8.26
N MET A 133 11.26 -23.49 -8.40
CA MET A 133 11.30 -22.25 -7.64
C MET A 133 10.30 -21.22 -8.16
N THR A 134 9.57 -20.61 -7.22
CA THR A 134 8.46 -19.69 -7.50
C THR A 134 8.65 -18.31 -6.88
N THR A 135 9.84 -17.98 -6.35
CA THR A 135 10.13 -16.59 -5.98
C THR A 135 10.39 -15.76 -7.24
N PRO A 136 10.12 -14.44 -7.22
CA PRO A 136 10.41 -13.52 -8.31
C PRO A 136 11.85 -13.56 -8.85
N LEU A 137 12.83 -14.04 -8.06
CA LEU A 137 14.21 -14.27 -8.50
C LEU A 137 14.32 -15.29 -9.66
N TRP A 138 13.27 -16.07 -9.89
CA TRP A 138 13.16 -17.13 -10.90
C TRP A 138 12.09 -16.85 -11.95
N PHE A 139 11.51 -15.65 -11.95
CA PHE A 139 10.50 -15.26 -12.93
C PHE A 139 11.15 -14.98 -14.28
N ASP A 140 10.47 -15.38 -15.34
CA ASP A 140 10.78 -14.88 -16.68
C ASP A 140 10.06 -13.55 -16.93
N HIS A 141 10.14 -13.05 -18.16
CA HIS A 141 9.52 -11.79 -18.53
C HIS A 141 7.98 -11.82 -18.43
N GLU A 142 7.33 -12.94 -18.77
CA GLU A 142 5.86 -13.06 -18.72
C GLU A 142 5.37 -13.14 -17.27
N ASP A 143 6.09 -13.89 -16.43
CA ASP A 143 5.82 -13.97 -15.00
C ASP A 143 5.96 -12.58 -14.33
N MET A 144 7.02 -11.83 -14.67
CA MET A 144 7.26 -10.48 -14.13
C MET A 144 6.19 -9.46 -14.51
N GLN A 145 5.57 -9.58 -15.69
CA GLN A 145 4.46 -8.70 -16.10
C GLN A 145 3.26 -8.80 -15.16
N CYS A 146 3.06 -9.93 -14.49
CA CYS A 146 1.99 -10.11 -13.50
C CYS A 146 2.18 -9.24 -12.24
N LEU A 147 3.37 -8.67 -12.02
CA LEU A 147 3.68 -7.75 -10.93
C LEU A 147 3.61 -6.27 -11.34
N ALA A 148 3.19 -5.96 -12.57
CA ALA A 148 3.14 -4.59 -13.08
C ALA A 148 2.29 -3.68 -12.18
N GLY A 149 2.83 -2.49 -11.88
CA GLY A 149 2.21 -1.50 -10.99
C GLY A 149 2.56 -1.65 -9.50
N THR A 150 3.16 -2.78 -9.09
CA THR A 150 3.62 -3.03 -7.71
C THR A 150 5.08 -2.63 -7.50
N ASN A 151 5.52 -2.50 -6.24
CA ASN A 151 6.93 -2.29 -5.86
C ASN A 151 7.80 -3.55 -5.99
N LEU A 152 7.19 -4.73 -6.01
CA LEU A 152 7.90 -6.00 -5.90
C LEU A 152 8.83 -6.28 -7.07
N ALA A 153 8.50 -5.80 -8.28
CA ALA A 153 9.37 -5.94 -9.44
C ALA A 153 10.72 -5.21 -9.25
N ARG A 154 10.67 -3.99 -8.72
CA ARG A 154 11.87 -3.20 -8.40
C ARG A 154 12.68 -3.87 -7.29
N GLU A 155 12.02 -4.33 -6.24
CA GLU A 155 12.68 -5.00 -5.11
C GLU A 155 13.34 -6.31 -5.52
N THR A 156 12.71 -7.05 -6.44
CA THR A 156 13.28 -8.25 -7.05
C THR A 156 14.57 -7.93 -7.79
N SER A 157 14.59 -6.86 -8.60
CA SER A 157 15.80 -6.40 -9.30
C SER A 157 16.92 -6.07 -8.32
N VAL A 158 16.63 -5.25 -7.29
CA VAL A 158 17.62 -4.87 -6.26
C VAL A 158 18.19 -6.10 -5.55
N LYS A 159 17.33 -7.07 -5.22
CA LYS A 159 17.75 -8.32 -4.56
C LYS A 159 18.62 -9.18 -5.48
N LEU A 160 18.30 -9.25 -6.77
CA LEU A 160 19.08 -10.00 -7.76
C LEU A 160 20.44 -9.36 -8.02
N ASP A 161 20.51 -8.02 -8.11
CA ASP A 161 21.76 -7.27 -8.28
C ASP A 161 22.70 -7.51 -7.09
N ARG A 162 22.16 -7.39 -5.86
CA ARG A 162 22.91 -7.68 -4.63
C ARG A 162 23.42 -9.12 -4.62
N LEU A 163 22.58 -10.09 -4.97
CA LEU A 163 22.96 -11.51 -4.97
C LEU A 163 24.05 -11.80 -6.02
N THR A 164 23.99 -11.11 -7.15
CA THR A 164 25.00 -11.19 -8.21
C THR A 164 26.35 -10.64 -7.73
N GLU A 165 26.34 -9.51 -7.04
CA GLU A 165 27.55 -8.93 -6.44
C GLU A 165 28.14 -9.85 -5.36
N GLU A 166 27.31 -10.37 -4.45
CA GLU A 166 27.74 -11.34 -3.41
C GLU A 166 28.38 -12.58 -4.03
N TRP A 167 27.81 -13.10 -5.13
CA TRP A 167 28.38 -14.22 -5.89
C TRP A 167 29.76 -13.89 -6.47
N HIS A 168 29.91 -12.73 -7.11
CA HIS A 168 31.18 -12.32 -7.71
C HIS A 168 32.28 -12.15 -6.67
N GLN A 169 31.98 -11.48 -5.56
CA GLN A 169 32.92 -11.30 -4.45
C GLN A 169 33.34 -12.63 -3.84
N ALA A 170 32.38 -13.52 -3.56
CA ALA A 170 32.66 -14.84 -3.00
C ALA A 170 33.55 -15.67 -3.93
N LYS A 171 33.25 -15.68 -5.23
CA LYS A 171 34.03 -16.41 -6.24
C LYS A 171 35.47 -15.91 -6.34
N GLU A 172 35.68 -14.60 -6.22
CA GLU A 172 37.03 -14.01 -6.22
C GLU A 172 37.83 -14.40 -4.99
N VAL A 173 37.20 -14.35 -3.80
CA VAL A 173 37.84 -14.81 -2.56
C VAL A 173 38.21 -16.29 -2.64
N MET A 174 37.30 -17.16 -3.12
CA MET A 174 37.57 -18.58 -3.28
C MET A 174 38.76 -18.85 -4.21
N ARG A 175 38.86 -18.13 -5.35
CA ARG A 175 39.99 -18.24 -6.27
C ARG A 175 41.31 -17.80 -5.64
N SER A 176 41.29 -16.70 -4.87
CA SER A 176 42.48 -16.20 -4.17
C SER A 176 43.03 -17.17 -3.10
N LEU A 177 42.20 -18.14 -2.67
CA LEU A 177 42.53 -19.17 -1.69
C LEU A 177 42.75 -20.55 -2.32
N ASP A 178 42.89 -20.61 -3.65
CA ASP A 178 43.07 -21.82 -4.45
C ASP A 178 41.95 -22.86 -4.24
N ILE A 179 40.71 -22.41 -4.04
CA ILE A 179 39.53 -23.27 -3.95
C ILE A 179 38.95 -23.47 -5.36
N ASP A 180 38.70 -24.72 -5.76
CA ASP A 180 38.04 -25.03 -7.03
C ASP A 180 36.60 -24.48 -7.04
N THR A 181 36.29 -23.67 -8.05
CA THR A 181 34.99 -23.01 -8.21
C THR A 181 34.11 -23.70 -9.26
N ASN A 182 34.59 -24.75 -9.95
CA ASN A 182 33.88 -25.38 -11.07
C ASN A 182 32.53 -26.00 -10.67
N MET A 183 32.40 -26.45 -9.42
CA MET A 183 31.14 -26.97 -8.87
C MET A 183 30.07 -25.89 -8.69
N PHE A 184 30.49 -24.63 -8.51
CA PHE A 184 29.60 -23.54 -8.14
C PHE A 184 29.18 -22.75 -9.40
N SER A 185 27.89 -22.58 -9.58
CA SER A 185 27.30 -21.70 -10.60
C SER A 185 26.40 -20.65 -9.95
N PHE A 186 26.15 -19.55 -10.64
CA PHE A 186 25.22 -18.54 -10.14
C PHE A 186 23.79 -19.11 -9.97
N GLU A 187 23.38 -20.03 -10.83
CA GLU A 187 22.07 -20.70 -10.69
C GLU A 187 21.96 -21.47 -9.38
N TRP A 188 22.97 -22.29 -9.04
CA TRP A 188 22.99 -23.03 -7.77
C TRP A 188 23.18 -22.12 -6.56
N PHE A 189 23.94 -21.04 -6.70
CA PHE A 189 24.06 -20.02 -5.67
C PHE A 189 22.71 -19.32 -5.40
N ARG A 190 21.99 -18.95 -6.45
CA ARG A 190 20.62 -18.41 -6.36
C ARG A 190 19.65 -19.42 -5.76
N TRP A 191 19.79 -20.70 -6.10
CA TRP A 191 19.00 -21.79 -5.51
C TRP A 191 19.24 -21.88 -4.01
N ALA A 192 20.50 -21.90 -3.58
CA ALA A 192 20.83 -21.96 -2.16
C ALA A 192 20.34 -20.73 -1.40
N ALA A 193 20.48 -19.52 -1.96
CA ALA A 193 19.92 -18.31 -1.38
C ALA A 193 18.39 -18.37 -1.24
N THR A 194 17.70 -18.95 -2.23
CA THR A 194 16.23 -19.13 -2.20
C THR A 194 15.81 -20.18 -1.16
N ILE A 195 16.55 -21.28 -1.04
CA ILE A 195 16.31 -22.30 0.01
C ILE A 195 16.51 -21.67 1.40
N ILE A 196 17.62 -20.97 1.61
CA ILE A 196 17.90 -20.35 2.90
C ILE A 196 16.85 -19.29 3.24
N SER A 197 16.42 -18.45 2.29
CA SER A 197 15.38 -17.45 2.56
C SER A 197 14.00 -18.04 2.88
N SER A 198 13.67 -19.19 2.29
CA SER A 198 12.34 -19.81 2.41
C SER A 198 12.22 -20.82 3.56
N ARG A 199 13.33 -21.36 4.06
CA ARG A 199 13.32 -22.49 5.02
C ARG A 199 14.13 -22.27 6.29
N ALA A 200 15.06 -21.31 6.31
CA ALA A 200 15.91 -21.12 7.47
C ALA A 200 15.21 -20.33 8.57
N PHE A 201 15.62 -20.61 9.81
CA PHE A 201 15.24 -19.87 11.00
C PHE A 201 16.39 -18.97 11.44
N ILE A 202 16.07 -17.84 12.07
CA ILE A 202 17.09 -16.95 12.63
C ILE A 202 17.75 -17.59 13.86
N SER A 203 19.07 -17.48 13.97
CA SER A 203 19.86 -18.12 15.03
C SER A 203 19.64 -17.52 16.43
N THR A 204 19.05 -16.34 16.54
CA THR A 204 19.04 -15.50 17.75
C THR A 204 18.55 -16.23 19.00
N HIS A 205 17.51 -17.06 18.90
CA HIS A 205 16.96 -17.74 20.07
C HIS A 205 17.67 -19.05 20.41
N ILE A 206 18.33 -19.67 19.43
CA ILE A 206 19.00 -20.96 19.60
C ILE A 206 20.48 -20.80 19.95
N ILE A 207 21.10 -19.71 19.51
CA ILE A 207 22.50 -19.32 19.76
C ILE A 207 22.51 -17.81 20.09
N PRO A 208 22.14 -17.42 21.32
CA PRO A 208 21.89 -16.02 21.69
C PRO A 208 23.15 -15.15 21.77
N ASP A 209 24.33 -15.74 22.02
CA ASP A 209 25.58 -15.00 22.23
C ASP A 209 26.35 -14.70 20.93
N ARG A 210 25.65 -14.63 19.79
CA ARG A 210 26.27 -14.39 18.47
C ARG A 210 25.44 -13.45 17.60
N GLU A 211 26.09 -12.85 16.62
CA GLU A 211 25.41 -12.17 15.52
C GLU A 211 24.40 -13.11 14.87
N THR A 212 23.23 -12.59 14.50
CA THR A 212 22.14 -13.37 13.90
C THR A 212 22.51 -13.87 12.51
N PHE A 213 22.26 -15.15 12.23
CA PHE A 213 22.44 -15.76 10.91
C PHE A 213 21.37 -16.84 10.65
N PRO A 214 21.11 -17.20 9.39
CA PRO A 214 20.11 -18.22 9.06
C PRO A 214 20.64 -19.65 9.30
N ILE A 215 19.77 -20.53 9.81
CA ILE A 215 20.05 -21.95 10.08
C ILE A 215 18.92 -22.82 9.52
N LEU A 216 19.27 -23.89 8.80
CA LEU A 216 18.30 -24.91 8.40
C LEU A 216 18.14 -25.96 9.51
N PHE A 217 16.89 -26.28 9.83
CA PHE A 217 16.50 -27.35 10.74
C PHE A 217 15.74 -28.42 9.95
N PRO A 218 16.43 -29.48 9.47
CA PRO A 218 15.79 -30.53 8.70
C PRO A 218 14.52 -31.08 9.36
N VAL A 219 13.53 -31.42 8.56
CA VAL A 219 12.20 -31.93 8.96
C VAL A 219 11.30 -30.87 9.61
N VAL A 220 11.83 -29.99 10.45
CA VAL A 220 11.06 -28.89 11.06
C VAL A 220 10.64 -27.86 10.00
N ASP A 221 11.49 -27.63 9.01
CA ASP A 221 11.27 -26.70 7.88
C ASP A 221 10.37 -27.24 6.75
N ILE A 222 9.74 -28.40 6.94
CA ILE A 222 8.80 -29.01 5.97
C ILE A 222 7.36 -28.54 6.18
N LEU A 223 7.02 -28.07 7.38
CA LEU A 223 5.65 -27.64 7.69
C LEU A 223 5.34 -26.32 6.99
N ASN A 224 4.30 -26.32 6.14
CA ASN A 224 3.86 -25.14 5.38
C ASN A 224 3.25 -24.05 6.26
N HIS A 225 3.09 -22.85 5.69
CA HIS A 225 2.53 -21.70 6.39
C HIS A 225 0.99 -21.69 6.41
N SER A 226 0.42 -21.37 7.56
CA SER A 226 -0.92 -20.79 7.66
C SER A 226 -0.91 -19.60 8.64
N PRO A 227 -1.49 -18.44 8.28
CA PRO A 227 -1.60 -17.29 9.19
C PRO A 227 -2.39 -17.58 10.47
N THR A 228 -3.27 -18.59 10.44
CA THR A 228 -4.14 -18.97 11.56
C THR A 228 -3.61 -20.15 12.38
N ALA A 229 -2.49 -20.76 11.94
CA ALA A 229 -1.87 -21.84 12.69
C ALA A 229 -1.38 -21.32 14.04
N LYS A 230 -1.82 -21.99 15.11
CA LYS A 230 -1.39 -21.71 16.48
C LYS A 230 -0.22 -22.62 16.79
N VAL A 231 0.99 -22.08 16.77
CA VAL A 231 2.22 -22.84 16.98
C VAL A 231 3.07 -22.22 18.06
N GLU A 232 3.87 -23.03 18.70
CA GLU A 232 4.93 -22.59 19.62
C GLU A 232 6.27 -23.08 19.08
N TRP A 233 7.20 -22.14 18.95
CA TRP A 233 8.60 -22.44 18.64
C TRP A 233 9.38 -22.49 19.94
N ASP A 234 9.74 -23.69 20.36
CA ASP A 234 10.44 -23.94 21.62
C ASP A 234 11.91 -24.20 21.34
N PHE A 235 12.75 -23.19 21.61
CA PHE A 235 14.19 -23.25 21.41
C PHE A 235 14.88 -23.57 22.73
N HIS A 236 15.61 -24.68 22.77
CA HIS A 236 16.53 -25.01 23.86
C HIS A 236 17.95 -24.58 23.45
N PRO A 237 18.49 -23.49 24.00
CA PRO A 237 19.76 -22.92 23.54
C PRO A 237 20.89 -23.96 23.48
N LEU A 238 21.60 -23.96 22.35
CA LEU A 238 22.70 -24.89 22.03
C LEU A 238 22.32 -26.39 22.04
N GLN A 239 21.03 -26.74 22.10
CA GLN A 239 20.56 -28.12 22.19
C GLN A 239 19.66 -28.51 21.01
N ASP A 240 18.43 -27.99 20.95
CA ASP A 240 17.44 -28.35 19.94
C ASP A 240 16.38 -27.27 19.71
N PHE A 241 15.66 -27.43 18.59
CA PHE A 241 14.45 -26.68 18.27
C PHE A 241 13.27 -27.66 18.20
N THR A 242 12.25 -27.43 19.02
CA THR A 242 11.00 -28.19 19.04
C THR A 242 9.84 -27.34 18.49
N LEU A 243 9.14 -27.85 17.48
CA LEU A 243 7.93 -27.24 16.92
C LEU A 243 6.68 -27.90 17.51
N LYS A 244 5.81 -27.09 18.12
CA LYS A 244 4.58 -27.55 18.76
C LYS A 244 3.34 -26.93 18.11
N ILE A 245 2.26 -27.69 18.03
CA ILE A 245 0.94 -27.23 17.58
C ILE A 245 0.04 -27.03 18.81
N LEU A 246 -0.38 -25.79 19.02
CA LEU A 246 -1.34 -25.44 20.05
C LEU A 246 -2.74 -25.83 19.57
N GLY A 247 -3.51 -26.52 20.41
CA GLY A 247 -4.79 -27.11 19.99
C GLY A 247 -4.65 -28.40 19.16
N HIS A 248 -3.54 -29.13 19.31
CA HIS A 248 -3.26 -30.40 18.63
C HIS A 248 -4.41 -31.43 18.68
N GLU A 249 -5.24 -31.42 19.73
CA GLU A 249 -6.43 -32.28 19.86
C GLU A 249 -7.51 -31.99 18.81
N GLU A 250 -7.48 -30.84 18.13
CA GLU A 250 -8.43 -30.45 17.07
C GLU A 250 -8.01 -31.00 15.70
N VAL A 251 -6.74 -31.37 15.52
CA VAL A 251 -6.21 -31.91 14.26
C VAL A 251 -6.82 -33.29 14.00
N ARG A 252 -7.27 -33.54 12.77
CA ARG A 252 -7.93 -34.78 12.35
C ARG A 252 -7.06 -35.57 11.38
N PRO A 253 -7.26 -36.90 11.29
CA PRO A 253 -6.58 -37.70 10.27
C PRO A 253 -6.83 -37.12 8.87
N GLY A 254 -5.76 -36.90 8.11
CA GLY A 254 -5.78 -36.31 6.78
C GLY A 254 -5.49 -34.81 6.74
N ASP A 255 -5.60 -34.09 7.85
CA ASP A 255 -5.31 -32.66 7.90
C ASP A 255 -3.82 -32.39 7.69
N GLU A 256 -3.51 -31.35 6.93
CA GLU A 256 -2.16 -30.80 6.88
C GLU A 256 -1.84 -30.07 8.19
N VAL A 257 -0.64 -30.30 8.70
CA VAL A 257 -0.14 -29.68 9.93
C VAL A 257 0.72 -28.48 9.55
N TYR A 258 0.19 -27.28 9.80
CA TYR A 258 0.82 -26.02 9.42
C TYR A 258 1.67 -25.41 10.53
N ASN A 259 2.74 -24.74 10.12
CA ASN A 259 3.49 -23.76 10.88
C ASN A 259 2.94 -22.33 10.63
N ASN A 260 3.38 -21.35 11.42
CA ASN A 260 3.09 -19.94 11.22
C ASN A 260 4.41 -19.16 11.09
N TYR A 261 4.65 -18.53 9.94
CA TYR A 261 5.92 -17.86 9.60
C TYR A 261 5.97 -16.41 10.07
N ALA A 262 5.16 -16.06 11.08
CA ALA A 262 4.86 -14.70 11.52
C ALA A 262 3.86 -13.96 10.58
N PRO A 263 3.34 -12.78 10.98
CA PRO A 263 2.32 -12.06 10.22
C PRO A 263 2.94 -11.35 9.01
N LYS A 264 3.25 -12.11 7.96
CA LYS A 264 3.89 -11.64 6.72
C LYS A 264 2.88 -11.24 5.66
N GLN A 265 3.14 -10.12 5.00
CA GLN A 265 2.42 -9.68 3.81
C GLN A 265 2.81 -10.53 2.59
N ASN A 266 2.00 -10.52 1.50
CA ASN A 266 2.32 -11.39 0.37
C ASN A 266 3.54 -10.92 -0.44
N ASP A 267 3.99 -9.68 -0.32
CA ASP A 267 5.28 -9.25 -0.89
C ASP A 267 6.44 -10.02 -0.24
N GLU A 268 6.46 -10.11 1.08
CA GLU A 268 7.43 -10.90 1.84
C GLU A 268 7.29 -12.40 1.56
N LEU A 269 6.06 -12.92 1.54
CA LEU A 269 5.81 -14.34 1.25
C LEU A 269 6.25 -14.70 -0.18
N LEU A 270 5.95 -13.86 -1.16
CA LEU A 270 6.32 -14.13 -2.55
C LEU A 270 7.83 -13.99 -2.77
N LEU A 271 8.46 -12.93 -2.25
CA LEU A 271 9.90 -12.70 -2.43
C LEU A 271 10.79 -13.62 -1.59
N GLY A 272 10.30 -14.07 -0.44
CA GLY A 272 11.02 -14.93 0.50
C GLY A 272 10.77 -16.43 0.29
N TYR A 273 9.52 -16.81 -0.02
CA TYR A 273 9.04 -18.19 0.02
C TYR A 273 8.42 -18.68 -1.30
N GLY A 274 8.00 -17.76 -2.18
CA GLY A 274 7.50 -18.10 -3.51
C GLY A 274 6.01 -18.45 -3.56
N PHE A 275 5.22 -18.00 -2.58
CA PHE A 275 3.78 -18.15 -2.59
C PHE A 275 3.07 -16.92 -2.02
N CYS A 276 1.78 -16.82 -2.26
CA CYS A 276 0.89 -15.81 -1.67
C CYS A 276 -0.32 -16.51 -1.03
N VAL A 277 -0.79 -15.98 0.08
CA VAL A 277 -2.05 -16.39 0.71
C VAL A 277 -3.19 -15.56 0.11
N PRO A 278 -4.22 -16.19 -0.48
CA PRO A 278 -5.43 -15.49 -0.92
C PRO A 278 -6.11 -14.79 0.25
N ASP A 279 -6.56 -13.55 0.02
CA ASP A 279 -7.23 -12.71 1.02
C ASP A 279 -6.48 -12.68 2.37
N ASN A 280 -5.14 -12.58 2.30
CA ASN A 280 -4.26 -12.52 3.45
C ASN A 280 -4.68 -11.37 4.40
N PRO A 281 -5.04 -11.67 5.66
CA PRO A 281 -5.64 -10.68 6.56
C PRO A 281 -4.69 -9.55 6.97
N VAL A 282 -3.37 -9.75 6.85
CA VAL A 282 -2.36 -8.75 7.23
C VAL A 282 -1.88 -7.89 6.06
N GLU A 283 -2.54 -7.97 4.91
CA GLU A 283 -2.19 -7.17 3.73
C GLU A 283 -2.40 -5.67 3.94
N GLN A 284 -1.39 -4.91 3.55
CA GLN A 284 -1.36 -3.46 3.55
C GLN A 284 -0.70 -2.96 2.26
N PHE A 285 -0.82 -1.67 1.97
CA PHE A 285 -0.22 -1.08 0.78
C PHE A 285 0.89 -0.11 1.17
N ALA A 286 2.13 -0.42 0.81
CA ALA A 286 3.25 0.45 1.09
C ALA A 286 3.16 1.76 0.28
N ILE A 287 3.24 2.90 0.97
CA ILE A 287 3.23 4.23 0.38
C ILE A 287 4.47 5.02 0.83
N LYS A 288 4.99 5.84 -0.08
CA LYS A 288 6.07 6.78 0.23
C LYS A 288 5.72 8.11 -0.39
N MET A 289 5.70 9.15 0.43
CA MET A 289 5.55 10.53 0.01
C MET A 289 6.76 11.32 0.51
N ARG A 290 7.14 12.34 -0.26
CA ARG A 290 8.13 13.34 0.15
C ARG A 290 7.62 14.71 -0.26
N LEU A 291 7.74 15.67 0.64
CA LEU A 291 7.55 17.06 0.30
C LEU A 291 8.66 17.51 -0.66
N SER A 292 8.37 18.53 -1.46
CA SER A 292 9.45 19.18 -2.22
C SER A 292 10.41 19.86 -1.24
N PRO A 293 11.72 19.98 -1.56
CA PRO A 293 12.68 20.60 -0.65
C PRO A 293 12.29 22.02 -0.20
N GLN A 294 11.61 22.77 -1.07
CA GLN A 294 11.14 24.12 -0.80
C GLN A 294 10.03 24.12 0.26
N ILE A 295 9.05 23.23 0.12
CA ILE A 295 7.93 23.11 1.05
C ILE A 295 8.39 22.55 2.39
N GLU A 296 9.31 21.57 2.37
CA GLU A 296 9.89 21.02 3.59
C GLU A 296 10.65 22.08 4.39
N GLN A 297 11.48 22.90 3.73
CA GLN A 297 12.19 24.01 4.38
C GLN A 297 11.23 25.07 4.95
N ALA A 298 10.17 25.41 4.22
CA ALA A 298 9.14 26.33 4.70
C ALA A 298 8.39 25.77 5.92
N ALA A 299 8.05 24.48 5.89
CA ALA A 299 7.39 23.81 7.01
C ALA A 299 8.30 23.74 8.25
N GLN A 300 9.60 23.53 8.06
CA GLN A 300 10.59 23.56 9.14
C GLN A 300 10.72 24.95 9.77
N SER A 301 10.80 26.02 8.96
CA SER A 301 10.91 27.39 9.49
C SER A 301 9.65 27.84 10.24
N MET A 302 8.50 27.23 9.92
CA MET A 302 7.22 27.43 10.60
C MET A 302 6.97 26.43 11.75
N ASN A 303 7.97 25.65 12.16
CA ASN A 303 7.88 24.66 13.25
C ASN A 303 6.79 23.58 13.07
N MET A 304 6.39 23.26 11.84
CA MET A 304 5.26 22.36 11.56
C MET A 304 5.54 20.89 11.90
N PHE A 305 6.77 20.53 12.24
CA PHE A 305 7.17 19.19 12.70
C PHE A 305 7.27 19.09 14.23
N GLU A 306 6.82 20.10 14.97
CA GLU A 306 6.67 19.99 16.43
C GLU A 306 5.37 19.26 16.79
N PRO A 307 5.35 18.43 17.84
CA PRO A 307 4.16 17.67 18.26
C PRO A 307 2.90 18.53 18.47
N ALA A 308 3.05 19.78 18.93
CA ALA A 308 1.94 20.71 19.15
C ALA A 308 1.27 21.19 17.86
N ASN A 309 1.95 21.06 16.71
CA ASN A 309 1.46 21.48 15.40
C ASN A 309 0.94 20.30 14.56
N ILE A 310 0.82 19.10 15.14
CA ILE A 310 0.27 17.92 14.46
C ILE A 310 -1.26 17.93 14.61
N PRO A 311 -2.02 18.06 13.51
CA PRO A 311 -3.46 18.22 13.58
C PRO A 311 -4.19 16.88 13.82
N PHE A 312 -5.52 16.98 13.96
CA PHE A 312 -6.45 15.85 13.92
C PHE A 312 -6.24 14.78 15.00
N GLY A 313 -5.53 15.10 16.09
CA GLY A 313 -5.25 14.16 17.18
C GLY A 313 -4.49 12.91 16.74
N MET A 314 -3.65 13.04 15.71
CA MET A 314 -2.82 11.95 15.21
C MET A 314 -1.69 11.63 16.16
N ASP A 315 -1.22 10.38 16.12
CA ASP A 315 -0.01 9.96 16.82
C ASP A 315 1.23 10.71 16.28
N THR A 316 2.17 11.04 17.16
CA THR A 316 3.35 11.86 16.84
C THR A 316 4.66 11.06 16.79
N SER A 317 4.63 9.74 16.99
CA SER A 317 5.84 8.89 17.00
C SER A 317 6.59 8.93 15.66
N PHE A 318 5.89 9.21 14.56
CA PHE A 318 6.49 9.36 13.24
C PHE A 318 7.49 10.52 13.15
N LEU A 319 7.43 11.52 14.04
CA LEU A 319 8.38 12.64 14.04
C LEU A 319 9.81 12.20 14.37
N THR A 320 9.96 11.12 15.15
CA THR A 320 11.26 10.57 15.55
C THR A 320 11.69 9.37 14.69
N ALA A 321 10.76 8.75 13.96
CA ALA A 321 11.05 7.60 13.12
C ALA A 321 11.75 8.02 11.83
N ASP A 322 12.81 7.30 11.44
CA ASP A 322 13.50 7.52 10.18
C ASP A 322 12.61 7.03 9.01
N PRO A 323 12.14 7.93 8.12
CA PRO A 323 11.28 7.58 6.99
C PRO A 323 12.01 6.78 5.89
N THR A 324 13.32 6.55 6.05
CA THR A 324 14.11 5.68 5.18
C THR A 324 14.21 4.26 5.70
N GLU A 325 14.01 4.04 6.99
CA GLU A 325 14.10 2.72 7.63
C GLU A 325 12.75 1.97 7.60
N GLU A 326 11.63 2.68 7.84
CA GLU A 326 10.31 2.07 7.90
C GLU A 326 9.37 2.61 6.80
N PRO A 327 8.84 1.73 5.92
CA PRO A 327 7.80 2.13 4.97
C PRO A 327 6.49 2.46 5.70
N GLU A 328 5.78 3.46 5.17
CA GLU A 328 4.44 3.82 5.61
C GLU A 328 3.41 2.93 4.89
N TYR A 329 2.30 2.60 5.54
CA TYR A 329 1.32 1.66 4.99
C TYR A 329 -0.11 2.20 5.02
N LEU A 330 -0.84 2.02 3.92
CA LEU A 330 -2.29 2.19 3.91
C LEU A 330 -2.97 0.93 4.48
N ARG A 331 -3.94 1.11 5.37
CA ARG A 331 -4.62 0.00 6.07
C ARG A 331 -6.11 -0.08 5.73
N PRO A 332 -6.57 -1.18 5.11
CA PRO A 332 -7.98 -1.37 4.81
C PRO A 332 -8.81 -1.55 6.09
N LYS A 333 -10.13 -1.45 5.96
CA LYS A 333 -11.05 -1.65 7.10
C LYS A 333 -10.96 -3.10 7.59
N GLY A 334 -10.94 -3.29 8.91
CA GLY A 334 -10.86 -4.63 9.52
C GLY A 334 -9.46 -5.24 9.58
N HIS A 335 -8.42 -4.48 9.20
CA HIS A 335 -7.03 -4.93 9.34
C HIS A 335 -6.71 -5.31 10.81
N PRO A 336 -6.03 -6.45 11.09
CA PRO A 336 -5.75 -6.93 12.46
C PRO A 336 -4.99 -5.96 13.37
N PHE A 337 -4.09 -5.16 12.81
CA PHE A 337 -3.38 -4.09 13.55
C PHE A 337 -4.20 -2.82 13.77
N GLY A 338 -5.48 -2.82 13.36
CA GLY A 338 -6.33 -1.64 13.38
C GLY A 338 -5.91 -0.57 12.38
N ARG A 339 -6.71 0.49 12.35
CA ARG A 339 -6.45 1.72 11.59
C ARG A 339 -5.76 2.76 12.48
N TYR A 340 -5.18 3.77 11.86
CA TYR A 340 -4.42 4.81 12.57
C TYR A 340 -5.33 5.71 13.41
N GLN A 341 -4.77 6.25 14.49
CA GLN A 341 -5.44 7.25 15.30
C GLN A 341 -5.61 8.54 14.52
N ASN A 342 -6.86 8.97 14.33
CA ASN A 342 -7.22 10.25 13.73
C ASN A 342 -8.66 10.62 14.16
N ARG A 343 -8.88 11.90 14.51
CA ARG A 343 -10.23 12.42 14.85
C ARG A 343 -11.17 12.36 13.64
N LEU A 344 -10.65 12.52 12.43
CA LEU A 344 -11.39 12.42 11.18
C LEU A 344 -11.39 10.95 10.69
N PRO A 345 -12.54 10.24 10.70
CA PRO A 345 -12.60 8.81 10.41
C PRO A 345 -12.03 8.41 9.04
N PHE A 346 -12.20 9.27 8.04
CA PHE A 346 -11.78 9.03 6.67
C PHE A 346 -10.26 9.11 6.45
N PHE A 347 -9.50 9.68 7.39
CA PHE A 347 -8.04 9.63 7.37
C PHE A 347 -7.45 8.44 8.12
N ARG A 348 -8.26 7.67 8.86
CA ARG A 348 -7.75 6.54 9.69
C ARG A 348 -7.12 5.41 8.86
N ALA A 349 -7.41 5.31 7.56
CA ALA A 349 -6.77 4.35 6.66
C ALA A 349 -5.34 4.74 6.24
N ILE A 350 -4.93 5.98 6.52
CA ILE A 350 -3.73 6.62 5.97
C ILE A 350 -2.80 6.95 7.14
N PRO A 351 -1.49 6.68 7.02
CA PRO A 351 -0.57 6.87 8.12
C PRO A 351 -0.41 8.37 8.47
N PRO A 352 -0.26 8.71 9.77
CA PRO A 352 -0.17 10.08 10.25
C PRO A 352 0.81 10.98 9.49
N ARG A 353 1.99 10.44 9.16
CA ARG A 353 3.02 11.17 8.42
C ARG A 353 2.52 11.64 7.05
N ILE A 354 1.79 10.78 6.33
CA ILE A 354 1.29 11.07 4.99
C ILE A 354 0.16 12.10 5.07
N VAL A 355 -0.77 11.95 6.01
CA VAL A 355 -1.84 12.95 6.24
C VAL A 355 -1.23 14.31 6.60
N HIS A 356 -0.19 14.34 7.45
CA HIS A 356 0.49 15.57 7.83
C HIS A 356 1.20 16.25 6.65
N MET A 357 1.83 15.48 5.77
CA MET A 357 2.43 16.04 4.54
C MET A 357 1.36 16.71 3.64
N PHE A 358 0.19 16.09 3.49
CA PHE A 358 -0.91 16.73 2.75
C PHE A 358 -1.48 17.95 3.48
N PHE A 359 -1.51 17.95 4.81
CA PHE A 359 -1.91 19.11 5.60
C PHE A 359 -0.92 20.28 5.42
N ILE A 360 0.39 20.02 5.44
CA ILE A 360 1.41 21.04 5.15
C ILE A 360 1.19 21.61 3.75
N GLN A 361 1.01 20.75 2.74
CA GLN A 361 0.75 21.18 1.37
C GLN A 361 -0.53 22.02 1.27
N ALA A 362 -1.59 21.63 1.97
CA ALA A 362 -2.85 22.37 2.02
C ALA A 362 -2.67 23.79 2.57
N LEU A 363 -1.88 23.96 3.63
CA LEU A 363 -1.60 25.28 4.20
C LEU A 363 -0.84 26.18 3.22
N MET A 364 0.13 25.61 2.49
CA MET A 364 0.87 26.33 1.47
C MET A 364 -0.02 26.75 0.30
N ASN A 365 -0.87 25.83 -0.20
CA ASN A 365 -1.83 26.12 -1.28
C ASN A 365 -2.81 27.23 -0.90
N LEU A 366 -3.29 27.21 0.34
CA LEU A 366 -4.25 28.19 0.85
C LEU A 366 -3.60 29.49 1.35
N ASN A 367 -2.27 29.58 1.31
CA ASN A 367 -1.47 30.69 1.84
C ASN A 367 -1.83 31.02 3.31
N MET A 368 -2.02 29.98 4.12
CA MET A 368 -2.42 30.06 5.53
C MET A 368 -1.21 29.84 6.45
N HIS A 369 -0.97 30.77 7.37
CA HIS A 369 0.12 30.64 8.33
C HIS A 369 -0.29 29.76 9.53
N PRO A 370 0.53 28.78 9.94
CA PRO A 370 0.17 27.81 10.99
C PRO A 370 -0.02 28.45 12.38
N GLU A 371 0.58 29.61 12.65
CA GLU A 371 0.42 30.31 13.94
C GLU A 371 -1.03 30.70 14.25
N HIS A 372 -1.88 30.80 13.22
CA HIS A 372 -3.30 31.14 13.36
C HIS A 372 -4.19 29.89 13.42
N ILE A 373 -3.61 28.69 13.44
CA ILE A 373 -4.33 27.43 13.36
C ILE A 373 -4.09 26.64 14.64
N GLN A 374 -5.16 26.39 15.37
CA GLN A 374 -5.11 25.48 16.51
C GLN A 374 -5.22 24.04 15.98
N ALA A 375 -4.24 23.19 16.31
CA ALA A 375 -4.21 21.79 15.87
C ALA A 375 -5.48 21.00 16.27
N ASP A 376 -6.11 21.41 17.38
CA ASP A 376 -7.35 20.82 17.89
C ASP A 376 -8.63 21.32 17.19
N SER A 377 -8.55 22.42 16.44
CA SER A 377 -9.68 23.09 15.79
C SER A 377 -9.25 23.61 14.41
N VAL A 378 -8.99 22.69 13.49
CA VAL A 378 -8.53 23.02 12.14
C VAL A 378 -9.70 23.52 11.30
N PRO A 379 -9.59 24.72 10.67
CA PRO A 379 -10.64 25.25 9.82
C PRO A 379 -11.07 24.29 8.71
N SER A 380 -12.38 24.21 8.50
CA SER A 380 -12.98 23.25 7.56
C SER A 380 -12.39 23.29 6.14
N ARG A 381 -12.00 24.48 5.66
CA ARG A 381 -11.38 24.66 4.34
C ARG A 381 -10.03 23.96 4.22
N ILE A 382 -9.24 23.92 5.30
CA ILE A 382 -7.94 23.24 5.32
C ILE A 382 -8.14 21.72 5.37
N VAL A 383 -9.15 21.26 6.12
CA VAL A 383 -9.53 19.84 6.14
C VAL A 383 -9.92 19.36 4.74
N LEU A 384 -10.75 20.14 4.03
CA LEU A 384 -11.16 19.82 2.66
C LEU A 384 -9.97 19.79 1.70
N GLU A 385 -9.09 20.79 1.73
CA GLU A 385 -7.90 20.82 0.87
C GLU A 385 -6.99 19.61 1.15
N THR A 386 -6.81 19.25 2.43
CA THR A 386 -6.06 18.04 2.82
C THR A 386 -6.72 16.78 2.26
N LEU A 387 -8.05 16.68 2.32
CA LEU A 387 -8.82 15.56 1.78
C LEU A 387 -8.70 15.46 0.26
N LEU A 388 -8.79 16.59 -0.46
CA LEU A 388 -8.67 16.64 -1.93
C LEU A 388 -7.28 16.18 -2.39
N LEU A 389 -6.21 16.71 -1.79
CA LEU A 389 -4.84 16.30 -2.09
C LEU A 389 -4.60 14.82 -1.80
N THR A 390 -5.17 14.34 -0.69
CA THR A 390 -5.10 12.92 -0.32
C THR A 390 -5.85 12.04 -1.32
N TYR A 391 -7.07 12.43 -1.69
CA TYR A 391 -7.88 11.71 -2.68
C TYR A 391 -7.19 11.67 -4.04
N GLU A 392 -6.69 12.80 -4.53
CA GLU A 392 -5.99 12.91 -5.81
C GLU A 392 -4.76 11.99 -5.86
N ALA A 393 -3.95 11.98 -4.80
CA ALA A 393 -2.77 11.10 -4.73
C ALA A 393 -3.16 9.61 -4.76
N ILE A 394 -4.20 9.23 -4.04
CA ILE A 394 -4.70 7.84 -4.00
C ILE A 394 -5.37 7.45 -5.33
N ASP A 395 -6.16 8.35 -5.93
CA ASP A 395 -6.79 8.17 -7.24
C ASP A 395 -5.74 7.94 -8.33
N ASN A 396 -4.76 8.85 -8.44
CA ASN A 396 -3.64 8.72 -9.37
C ASN A 396 -2.86 7.41 -9.18
N ARG A 397 -2.59 7.04 -7.92
CA ARG A 397 -1.91 5.76 -7.64
C ARG A 397 -2.80 4.57 -8.05
N SER A 398 -4.11 4.65 -7.86
CA SER A 398 -5.06 3.57 -8.21
C SER A 398 -5.14 3.31 -9.71
N GLN A 399 -4.98 4.36 -10.54
CA GLN A 399 -4.94 4.23 -12.00
C GLN A 399 -3.71 3.44 -12.47
N SER A 400 -2.57 3.59 -11.78
CA SER A 400 -1.35 2.80 -12.06
C SER A 400 -1.44 1.33 -11.62
N LEU A 401 -2.45 0.98 -10.83
CA LEU A 401 -2.71 -0.38 -10.35
C LEU A 401 -4.21 -0.70 -10.43
N PRO A 402 -4.75 -0.88 -11.66
CA PRO A 402 -6.18 -1.08 -11.86
C PRO A 402 -6.63 -2.43 -11.32
N LEU A 403 -7.89 -2.50 -10.89
CA LEU A 403 -8.55 -3.76 -10.55
C LEU A 403 -8.57 -4.69 -11.76
N SER A 404 -8.16 -5.94 -11.56
CA SER A 404 -8.26 -6.96 -12.61
C SER A 404 -9.72 -7.38 -12.78
N PRO A 405 -10.21 -7.55 -14.03
CA PRO A 405 -11.48 -8.23 -14.25
C PRO A 405 -11.38 -9.65 -13.72
N GLN A 406 -12.53 -10.20 -13.29
CA GLN A 406 -12.61 -11.57 -12.78
C GLN A 406 -12.06 -12.54 -13.84
N ARG A 407 -10.92 -13.17 -13.54
CA ARG A 407 -10.21 -14.01 -14.51
C ARG A 407 -11.00 -15.28 -14.77
N GLN A 408 -11.28 -15.56 -16.04
CA GLN A 408 -12.02 -16.77 -16.47
C GLN A 408 -11.10 -17.96 -16.81
N ALA A 409 -9.83 -17.69 -17.15
CA ALA A 409 -8.86 -18.71 -17.52
C ALA A 409 -7.94 -19.10 -16.34
N PRO A 410 -7.50 -20.37 -16.26
CA PRO A 410 -6.52 -20.80 -15.26
C PRO A 410 -5.15 -20.13 -15.49
N PHE A 411 -4.33 -20.07 -14.44
CA PHE A 411 -2.95 -19.60 -14.55
C PHE A 411 -2.08 -20.61 -15.31
N SER A 412 -1.13 -20.11 -16.10
CA SER A 412 -0.19 -20.96 -16.85
C SER A 412 0.78 -21.70 -15.92
N ASN A 413 1.13 -21.08 -14.79
CA ASN A 413 2.02 -21.63 -13.78
C ASN A 413 1.75 -20.97 -12.40
N ASP A 414 2.39 -21.49 -11.35
CA ASP A 414 2.23 -20.96 -9.98
C ASP A 414 2.86 -19.57 -9.78
N LYS A 415 3.89 -19.21 -10.55
CA LYS A 415 4.53 -17.89 -10.50
C LYS A 415 3.52 -16.80 -10.87
N GLN A 416 2.82 -16.97 -12.00
CA GLN A 416 1.76 -16.06 -12.45
C GLN A 416 0.57 -16.05 -11.49
N LYS A 417 0.21 -17.21 -10.93
CA LYS A 417 -0.85 -17.33 -9.91
C LYS A 417 -0.53 -16.45 -8.70
N TYR A 418 0.63 -16.65 -8.08
CA TYR A 418 0.99 -15.93 -6.85
C TYR A 418 1.28 -14.44 -7.10
N ALA A 419 1.92 -14.10 -8.22
CA ALA A 419 2.10 -12.71 -8.63
C ALA A 419 0.75 -11.98 -8.79
N THR A 420 -0.23 -12.64 -9.41
CA THR A 420 -1.58 -12.08 -9.59
C THR A 420 -2.32 -11.94 -8.25
N ILE A 421 -2.24 -12.94 -7.36
CA ILE A 421 -2.85 -12.86 -6.02
C ILE A 421 -2.33 -11.62 -5.27
N TYR A 422 -1.01 -11.41 -5.26
CA TYR A 422 -0.40 -10.25 -4.61
C TYR A 422 -0.85 -8.95 -5.28
N ARG A 423 -0.69 -8.81 -6.60
CA ARG A 423 -1.07 -7.60 -7.35
C ARG A 423 -2.53 -7.22 -7.11
N ASP A 424 -3.43 -8.18 -7.21
CA ASP A 424 -4.87 -7.94 -7.04
C ASP A 424 -5.23 -7.61 -5.60
N GLY A 425 -4.55 -8.20 -4.60
CA GLY A 425 -4.66 -7.81 -3.19
C GLY A 425 -4.28 -6.34 -2.97
N GLN A 426 -3.15 -5.92 -3.52
CA GLN A 426 -2.67 -4.53 -3.46
C GLN A 426 -3.64 -3.56 -4.15
N ALA A 427 -4.18 -3.94 -5.33
CA ALA A 427 -5.19 -3.15 -6.03
C ALA A 427 -6.48 -3.00 -5.21
N LYS A 428 -6.99 -4.10 -4.61
CA LYS A 428 -8.19 -4.08 -3.76
C LYS A 428 -8.05 -3.10 -2.60
N ILE A 429 -6.92 -3.09 -1.90
CA ILE A 429 -6.68 -2.16 -0.77
C ILE A 429 -6.78 -0.72 -1.27
N LEU A 430 -6.02 -0.39 -2.31
CA LEU A 430 -5.92 0.97 -2.82
C LEU A 430 -7.27 1.50 -3.32
N HIS A 431 -7.99 0.69 -4.10
CA HIS A 431 -9.32 1.04 -4.61
C HIS A 431 -10.38 1.12 -3.50
N SER A 432 -10.28 0.31 -2.45
CA SER A 432 -11.19 0.42 -1.29
C SER A 432 -11.03 1.75 -0.56
N ILE A 433 -9.78 2.20 -0.35
CA ILE A 433 -9.49 3.47 0.32
C ILE A 433 -9.88 4.65 -0.57
N ARG A 434 -9.60 4.57 -1.88
CA ARG A 434 -10.10 5.54 -2.87
C ARG A 434 -11.61 5.71 -2.78
N ALA A 435 -12.35 4.61 -2.74
CA ALA A 435 -13.81 4.64 -2.66
C ALA A 435 -14.32 5.25 -1.34
N GLU A 436 -13.65 4.99 -0.21
CA GLU A 436 -13.97 5.63 1.07
C GLU A 436 -13.76 7.15 1.03
N LEU A 437 -12.64 7.62 0.48
CA LEU A 437 -12.37 9.06 0.33
C LEU A 437 -13.35 9.73 -0.64
N LYS A 438 -13.64 9.07 -1.78
CA LYS A 438 -14.64 9.55 -2.74
C LYS A 438 -16.02 9.66 -2.11
N ALA A 439 -16.46 8.66 -1.34
CA ALA A 439 -17.75 8.69 -0.67
C ALA A 439 -17.89 9.89 0.28
N VAL A 440 -16.81 10.30 0.96
CA VAL A 440 -16.81 11.52 1.78
C VAL A 440 -17.03 12.74 0.90
N LEU A 441 -16.26 12.90 -0.18
CA LEU A 441 -16.39 14.02 -1.11
C LEU A 441 -17.81 14.09 -1.72
N ASP A 442 -18.41 12.94 -2.06
CA ASP A 442 -19.76 12.86 -2.60
C ASP A 442 -20.83 13.25 -1.56
N VAL A 443 -20.62 12.94 -0.27
CA VAL A 443 -21.52 13.38 0.82
C VAL A 443 -21.42 14.89 1.08
N LEU A 444 -20.26 15.50 0.79
CA LEU A 444 -20.07 16.95 0.88
C LEU A 444 -20.74 17.73 -0.27
N ARG A 445 -21.21 17.04 -1.33
CA ARG A 445 -21.96 17.64 -2.43
C ARG A 445 -23.39 18.01 -2.01
N SER A 446 -23.96 19.00 -2.71
CA SER A 446 -25.36 19.43 -2.52
C SER A 446 -26.33 18.48 -3.24
N GLN A 447 -26.94 17.51 -2.54
CA GLN A 447 -27.85 16.56 -3.21
C GLN A 447 -29.30 17.02 -3.36
N ASP A 448 -29.91 17.75 -2.41
CA ASP A 448 -31.27 18.31 -2.57
C ASP A 448 -31.61 19.31 -1.45
N GLY A 449 -32.05 20.53 -1.81
CA GLY A 449 -32.50 21.55 -0.86
C GLY A 449 -31.39 22.35 -0.15
N VAL A 450 -31.77 23.31 0.70
CA VAL A 450 -30.83 24.21 1.43
C VAL A 450 -30.06 23.39 2.47
N PRO A 451 -28.75 23.12 2.29
CA PRO A 451 -27.98 22.42 3.30
C PRO A 451 -27.70 23.43 4.42
N ALA A 452 -28.06 23.14 5.67
CA ALA A 452 -27.69 23.94 6.84
C ALA A 452 -26.21 23.77 7.24
N ARG A 453 -25.35 23.42 6.27
CA ARG A 453 -23.93 23.10 6.45
C ARG A 453 -23.15 23.56 5.22
N PRO A 454 -21.83 23.78 5.33
CA PRO A 454 -20.99 24.02 4.17
C PRO A 454 -21.07 22.88 3.15
N VAL A 455 -20.99 23.20 1.86
CA VAL A 455 -21.08 22.22 0.75
C VAL A 455 -20.09 22.50 -0.36
N ILE A 456 -19.70 21.44 -1.07
CA ILE A 456 -19.06 21.51 -2.38
C ILE A 456 -20.14 21.68 -3.43
N ILE A 457 -20.01 22.70 -4.27
CA ILE A 457 -20.99 23.02 -5.30
C ILE A 457 -20.32 23.25 -6.67
N SER A 458 -20.94 22.73 -7.73
CA SER A 458 -20.56 22.93 -9.13
C SER A 458 -21.33 24.07 -9.79
N THR A 459 -20.89 24.49 -10.97
CA THR A 459 -21.62 25.42 -11.85
C THR A 459 -23.07 24.96 -12.11
N THR A 460 -23.25 23.66 -12.33
CA THR A 460 -24.55 23.02 -12.60
C THR A 460 -25.53 23.24 -11.44
N GLU A 461 -25.08 22.98 -10.22
CA GLU A 461 -25.89 23.11 -9.01
C GLU A 461 -26.21 24.58 -8.70
N VAL A 462 -25.25 25.49 -8.88
CA VAL A 462 -25.50 26.94 -8.77
C VAL A 462 -26.53 27.41 -9.81
N LEU A 463 -26.42 26.95 -11.05
CA LEU A 463 -27.35 27.31 -12.13
C LEU A 463 -28.77 26.79 -11.88
N MET A 464 -28.90 25.57 -11.35
CA MET A 464 -30.20 25.03 -10.91
C MET A 464 -30.83 25.91 -9.84
N ARG A 465 -30.04 26.31 -8.83
CA ARG A 465 -30.52 27.17 -7.74
C ARG A 465 -30.88 28.56 -8.23
N LEU A 466 -30.04 29.16 -9.07
CA LEU A 466 -30.31 30.46 -9.68
C LEU A 466 -31.62 30.42 -10.49
N SER A 467 -31.87 29.33 -11.22
CA SER A 467 -33.12 29.12 -11.97
C SER A 467 -34.35 29.02 -11.06
N ALA A 468 -34.20 28.44 -9.87
CA ALA A 468 -35.28 28.32 -8.88
C ALA A 468 -35.54 29.63 -8.11
N GLU A 469 -34.49 30.32 -7.67
CA GLU A 469 -34.58 31.53 -6.83
C GLU A 469 -34.76 32.83 -7.63
N PHE A 470 -34.21 32.89 -8.85
CA PHE A 470 -34.18 34.07 -9.72
C PHE A 470 -34.45 33.70 -11.20
N PRO A 471 -35.64 33.15 -11.53
CA PRO A 471 -35.92 32.54 -12.84
C PRO A 471 -35.71 33.50 -14.03
N SER A 472 -36.04 34.78 -13.89
CA SER A 472 -35.80 35.77 -14.95
C SER A 472 -34.31 36.05 -15.19
N HIS A 473 -33.49 36.06 -14.14
CA HIS A 473 -32.06 36.33 -14.25
C HIS A 473 -31.34 35.10 -14.82
N ALA A 474 -31.75 33.90 -14.39
CA ALA A 474 -31.26 32.65 -14.95
C ALA A 474 -31.57 32.52 -16.45
N ALA A 475 -32.77 32.91 -16.90
CA ALA A 475 -33.13 32.87 -18.32
C ALA A 475 -32.24 33.78 -19.17
N HIS A 476 -31.98 35.02 -18.72
CA HIS A 476 -31.06 35.92 -19.43
C HIS A 476 -29.62 35.40 -19.42
N PHE A 477 -29.15 34.86 -18.29
CA PHE A 477 -27.82 34.28 -18.17
C PHE A 477 -27.62 33.12 -19.15
N LYS A 478 -28.59 32.21 -19.23
CA LYS A 478 -28.59 31.09 -20.18
C LYS A 478 -28.54 31.57 -21.63
N SER A 479 -29.41 32.51 -22.00
CA SER A 479 -29.42 33.08 -23.35
C SER A 479 -28.10 33.77 -23.71
N GLY A 480 -27.42 34.40 -22.74
CA GLY A 480 -26.12 35.02 -22.95
C GLY A 480 -25.00 34.00 -23.21
N LEU A 481 -24.97 32.91 -22.43
CA LEU A 481 -24.01 31.82 -22.62
C LEU A 481 -24.20 31.11 -23.97
N GLU A 482 -25.45 30.83 -24.35
CA GLU A 482 -25.78 30.25 -25.65
C GLU A 482 -25.39 31.18 -26.81
N GLY A 483 -25.77 32.45 -26.73
CA GLY A 483 -25.56 33.42 -27.81
C GLY A 483 -24.10 33.83 -28.01
N GLN A 484 -23.32 33.95 -26.94
CA GLN A 484 -21.96 34.49 -27.00
C GLN A 484 -20.87 33.40 -27.00
N TYR A 485 -21.12 32.29 -26.31
CA TYR A 485 -20.13 31.21 -26.12
C TYR A 485 -20.57 29.88 -26.74
N GLY A 486 -21.79 29.78 -27.27
CA GLY A 486 -22.31 28.54 -27.86
C GLY A 486 -22.52 27.42 -26.83
N ILE A 487 -22.65 27.76 -25.54
CA ILE A 487 -22.84 26.81 -24.45
C ILE A 487 -24.34 26.55 -24.28
N ASP A 488 -24.80 25.35 -24.62
CA ASP A 488 -26.19 24.94 -24.47
C ASP A 488 -26.47 24.37 -23.06
N LEU A 489 -27.44 24.98 -22.37
CA LEU A 489 -27.88 24.62 -21.02
C LEU A 489 -29.22 23.85 -21.01
N SER A 490 -29.63 23.31 -22.16
CA SER A 490 -30.84 22.49 -22.33
C SER A 490 -30.78 21.18 -21.55
N THR A 491 -29.60 20.56 -21.48
CA THR A 491 -29.32 19.37 -20.68
C THR A 491 -27.94 19.47 -20.03
N TRP A 492 -27.76 18.87 -18.85
CA TRP A 492 -26.46 18.88 -18.17
C TRP A 492 -25.39 18.09 -18.94
N THR A 493 -25.80 17.07 -19.70
CA THR A 493 -24.93 16.31 -20.59
C THR A 493 -24.41 17.19 -21.72
N GLN A 494 -25.28 17.97 -22.37
CA GLN A 494 -24.87 18.91 -23.40
C GLN A 494 -23.97 20.01 -22.84
N TYR A 495 -24.32 20.58 -21.68
CA TYR A 495 -23.46 21.54 -20.98
C TYR A 495 -22.05 20.98 -20.74
N SER A 496 -21.95 19.72 -20.29
CA SER A 496 -20.66 19.04 -20.08
C SER A 496 -19.86 18.93 -21.37
N ALA A 497 -20.52 18.52 -22.47
CA ALA A 497 -19.87 18.38 -23.76
C ALA A 497 -19.38 19.73 -24.30
N ASP A 498 -20.17 20.79 -24.16
CA ASP A 498 -19.81 22.13 -24.64
C ASP A 498 -18.64 22.72 -23.85
N ILE A 499 -18.64 22.55 -22.52
CA ILE A 499 -17.50 22.93 -21.67
C ILE A 499 -16.24 22.17 -22.11
N ALA A 500 -16.30 20.84 -22.23
CA ALA A 500 -15.15 20.04 -22.63
C ALA A 500 -14.60 20.42 -24.02
N ASN A 501 -15.49 20.74 -24.98
CA ASN A 501 -15.11 21.19 -26.31
C ASN A 501 -14.38 22.53 -26.31
N LEU A 502 -14.82 23.47 -25.46
CA LEU A 502 -14.21 24.79 -25.33
C LEU A 502 -12.86 24.74 -24.60
N GLU A 503 -12.69 23.82 -23.64
CA GLU A 503 -11.46 23.66 -22.87
C GLU A 503 -10.26 23.14 -23.69
N ALA A 504 -10.52 22.44 -24.80
CA ALA A 504 -9.49 22.04 -25.76
C ALA A 504 -8.78 23.23 -26.46
N GLY A 505 -9.28 24.46 -26.29
CA GLY A 505 -8.88 25.67 -27.02
C GLY A 505 -7.96 26.67 -26.31
N GLN A 506 -7.43 26.38 -25.12
CA GLN A 506 -6.52 27.20 -24.27
C GLN A 506 -7.13 28.08 -23.17
N GLN A 507 -8.45 28.11 -22.94
CA GLN A 507 -9.04 28.70 -21.72
C GLN A 507 -10.00 27.71 -21.03
N PRO A 508 -9.96 27.59 -19.70
CA PRO A 508 -10.90 26.78 -18.95
C PRO A 508 -12.30 27.41 -19.01
N ALA A 509 -13.14 26.90 -19.92
CA ALA A 509 -14.46 27.45 -20.20
C ALA A 509 -15.33 27.48 -18.94
N GLU A 510 -15.20 26.48 -18.07
CA GLU A 510 -16.00 26.42 -16.84
C GLU A 510 -15.57 27.45 -15.78
N LEU A 511 -14.28 27.79 -15.68
CA LEU A 511 -13.81 28.88 -14.82
C LEU A 511 -14.39 30.23 -15.29
N SER A 512 -14.52 30.44 -16.60
CA SER A 512 -15.17 31.63 -17.15
C SER A 512 -16.66 31.68 -16.81
N VAL A 513 -17.35 30.54 -16.83
CA VAL A 513 -18.75 30.45 -16.39
C VAL A 513 -18.88 30.78 -14.90
N TRP A 514 -17.96 30.31 -14.06
CA TRP A 514 -17.90 30.68 -12.65
C TRP A 514 -17.74 32.19 -12.44
N LYS A 515 -16.81 32.83 -13.16
CA LYS A 515 -16.59 34.29 -13.06
C LYS A 515 -17.86 35.06 -13.40
N LEU A 516 -18.54 34.67 -14.49
CA LEU A 516 -19.81 35.23 -14.91
C LEU A 516 -20.92 35.03 -13.87
N LEU A 517 -21.04 33.83 -13.32
CA LEU A 517 -22.01 33.51 -12.26
C LEU A 517 -21.76 34.36 -11.00
N LEU A 518 -20.51 34.50 -10.58
CA LEU A 518 -20.11 35.28 -9.42
C LEU A 518 -20.46 36.76 -9.59
N CYS A 519 -20.19 37.35 -10.77
CA CYS A 519 -20.61 38.72 -11.09
C CYS A 519 -22.12 38.91 -10.96
N LEU A 520 -22.92 37.95 -11.47
CA LEU A 520 -24.38 38.00 -11.34
C LEU A 520 -24.85 37.86 -9.89
N LEU A 521 -24.28 36.91 -9.14
CA LEU A 521 -24.62 36.69 -7.74
C LEU A 521 -24.26 37.89 -6.86
N LEU A 522 -23.11 38.52 -7.11
CA LEU A 522 -22.69 39.75 -6.44
C LEU A 522 -23.68 40.90 -6.69
N ALA A 523 -24.10 41.07 -7.94
CA ALA A 523 -25.09 42.06 -8.32
C ALA A 523 -26.44 41.81 -7.60
N LEU A 524 -26.88 40.55 -7.53
CA LEU A 524 -28.09 40.15 -6.80
C LEU A 524 -28.00 40.37 -5.28
N TYR A 525 -26.83 40.15 -4.69
CA TYR A 525 -26.53 40.39 -3.28
C TYR A 525 -26.67 41.86 -2.91
N GLN A 526 -26.01 42.74 -3.67
CA GLN A 526 -26.05 44.19 -3.43
C GLN A 526 -27.43 44.80 -3.66
N LYS A 527 -28.31 44.13 -4.41
CA LYS A 527 -29.72 44.56 -4.56
C LYS A 527 -30.61 44.16 -3.38
N ASN A 528 -30.25 43.09 -2.67
CA ASN A 528 -31.08 42.48 -1.64
C ASN A 528 -30.49 42.66 -0.23
N GLU A 529 -29.97 43.86 0.08
CA GLU A 529 -29.19 44.16 1.31
C GLU A 529 -29.88 43.84 2.66
N SER A 530 -31.18 43.48 2.70
CA SER A 530 -31.83 43.12 3.97
C SER A 530 -31.39 41.74 4.47
N GLU A 531 -30.89 41.64 5.70
CA GLU A 531 -30.51 40.37 6.36
C GLU A 531 -31.63 39.31 6.33
N ALA A 532 -32.90 39.73 6.42
CA ALA A 532 -34.05 38.84 6.35
C ALA A 532 -34.22 38.13 4.98
N ALA A 533 -33.70 38.72 3.90
CA ALA A 533 -33.72 38.12 2.56
C ALA A 533 -32.58 37.09 2.39
N HIS A 534 -31.42 37.33 3.00
CA HIS A 534 -30.25 36.44 2.95
C HIS A 534 -30.54 35.07 3.60
N GLY A 535 -31.20 35.07 4.75
CA GLY A 535 -31.59 33.82 5.43
C GLY A 535 -32.65 32.99 4.70
N ARG A 536 -33.36 33.56 3.71
CA ARG A 536 -34.37 32.86 2.89
C ARG A 536 -33.82 32.36 1.55
N ARG A 537 -32.64 32.82 1.13
CA ARG A 537 -32.05 32.56 -0.19
C ARG A 537 -30.60 32.08 -0.07
N PRO A 538 -30.35 30.76 -0.16
CA PRO A 538 -29.02 30.17 -0.03
C PRO A 538 -27.95 30.81 -0.91
N THR A 539 -28.28 31.15 -2.16
CA THR A 539 -27.28 31.75 -3.07
C THR A 539 -26.81 33.12 -2.56
N LEU A 540 -27.69 33.86 -1.86
CA LEU A 540 -27.34 35.13 -1.21
C LEU A 540 -26.53 34.92 0.08
N GLY A 541 -26.74 33.81 0.79
CA GLY A 541 -25.90 33.42 1.93
C GLY A 541 -24.48 33.02 1.52
N TRP A 542 -24.31 32.32 0.39
CA TRP A 542 -23.00 31.94 -0.13
C TRP A 542 -22.19 33.14 -0.59
N ILE A 543 -22.80 34.04 -1.34
CA ILE A 543 -22.13 35.26 -1.82
C ILE A 543 -21.77 36.19 -0.65
N GLN A 544 -22.58 36.25 0.41
CA GLN A 544 -22.22 36.96 1.64
C GLN A 544 -20.93 36.42 2.25
N TYR A 545 -20.80 35.08 2.33
CA TYR A 545 -19.57 34.44 2.80
C TYR A 545 -18.38 34.80 1.90
N LEU A 546 -18.53 34.71 0.58
CA LEU A 546 -17.45 35.04 -0.37
C LEU A 546 -17.02 36.51 -0.27
N VAL A 547 -17.97 37.45 -0.15
CA VAL A 547 -17.68 38.88 0.05
C VAL A 547 -17.00 39.12 1.40
N SER A 548 -17.38 38.38 2.45
CA SER A 548 -16.69 38.50 3.75
C SER A 548 -15.25 37.97 3.70
N ALA A 549 -15.02 36.87 2.95
CA ALA A 549 -13.73 36.21 2.85
C ALA A 549 -12.80 36.84 1.80
N THR A 550 -13.38 37.58 0.85
CA THR A 550 -12.70 38.37 -0.19
C THR A 550 -13.45 39.71 -0.32
N PRO A 551 -13.13 40.71 0.52
CA PRO A 551 -13.79 42.01 0.52
C PRO A 551 -13.68 42.72 -0.83
N LEU A 552 -14.74 43.43 -1.22
CA LEU A 552 -14.76 44.21 -2.46
C LEU A 552 -13.73 45.35 -2.42
N PRO A 553 -13.06 45.67 -3.55
CA PRO A 553 -12.15 46.80 -3.64
C PRO A 553 -12.85 48.14 -3.32
N THR A 554 -12.42 48.83 -2.26
CA THR A 554 -13.05 50.07 -1.76
C THR A 554 -12.58 51.33 -2.50
N THR A 555 -13.41 51.88 -3.41
CA THR A 555 -13.69 53.33 -3.61
C THR A 555 -14.69 53.55 -4.78
N ALA A 556 -15.35 54.70 -4.89
CA ALA A 556 -16.79 54.93 -4.60
C ALA A 556 -17.57 55.04 -5.93
N THR A 557 -18.89 54.84 -6.08
CA THR A 557 -20.03 55.30 -5.28
C THR A 557 -21.22 54.34 -5.42
N GLU A 558 -22.03 54.32 -4.35
CA GLU A 558 -23.31 53.65 -4.09
C GLU A 558 -24.03 53.08 -5.32
N MET A 559 -24.30 51.78 -5.25
CA MET A 559 -25.02 51.06 -6.28
C MET A 559 -26.52 51.30 -6.15
N ASP A 560 -27.02 52.21 -6.98
CA ASP A 560 -28.45 52.42 -7.16
C ASP A 560 -29.13 51.16 -7.72
N SER A 561 -30.20 50.72 -7.06
CA SER A 561 -30.95 49.49 -7.36
C SER A 561 -31.63 49.50 -8.74
N GLU A 562 -31.87 50.69 -9.32
CA GLU A 562 -32.39 50.87 -10.68
C GLU A 562 -31.30 50.67 -11.76
N ALA A 563 -30.04 51.03 -11.48
CA ALA A 563 -28.93 50.88 -12.43
C ALA A 563 -28.55 49.40 -12.69
N LEU A 564 -28.81 48.53 -11.71
CA LEU A 564 -28.55 47.10 -11.81
C LEU A 564 -29.61 46.37 -12.67
N GLN A 565 -30.79 46.95 -12.85
CA GLN A 565 -31.81 46.42 -13.76
C GLN A 565 -31.38 46.58 -15.23
N GLY A 566 -30.52 47.57 -15.52
CA GLY A 566 -29.81 47.72 -16.80
C GLY A 566 -28.55 46.86 -16.91
N PHE A 567 -27.94 46.39 -15.81
CA PHE A 567 -26.68 45.62 -15.81
C PHE A 567 -26.75 44.28 -16.57
N ILE A 568 -27.92 43.63 -16.60
CA ILE A 568 -28.13 42.36 -17.34
C ILE A 568 -28.52 42.62 -18.80
N LEU A 569 -28.95 43.84 -19.13
CA LEU A 569 -29.49 44.20 -20.45
C LEU A 569 -28.55 45.10 -21.28
N ASP A 570 -27.60 45.82 -20.65
CA ASP A 570 -26.78 46.84 -21.31
C ASP A 570 -25.40 47.02 -20.63
N TRP A 571 -24.60 45.94 -20.68
CA TRP A 571 -23.24 45.83 -20.11
C TRP A 571 -22.31 47.00 -20.54
N GLU A 572 -22.59 47.65 -21.68
CA GLU A 572 -21.78 48.73 -22.26
C GLU A 572 -21.76 50.05 -21.44
N GLY A 573 -22.72 50.27 -20.53
CA GLY A 573 -22.93 51.58 -19.89
C GLY A 573 -21.96 51.98 -18.76
N ASN A 574 -21.17 51.05 -18.19
CA ASN A 574 -20.23 51.38 -17.10
C ASN A 574 -19.04 50.40 -16.99
N PRO A 575 -17.99 50.56 -17.83
CA PRO A 575 -16.86 49.64 -17.92
C PRO A 575 -16.09 49.44 -16.61
N ALA A 576 -15.96 50.48 -15.78
CA ALA A 576 -15.20 50.43 -14.53
C ALA A 576 -15.90 49.60 -13.43
N ARG A 577 -17.24 49.48 -13.47
CA ARG A 577 -17.98 48.60 -12.55
C ARG A 577 -17.86 47.14 -12.96
N VAL A 578 -17.91 46.86 -14.26
CA VAL A 578 -17.69 45.53 -14.85
C VAL A 578 -16.32 44.99 -14.47
N ASP A 579 -15.28 45.79 -14.72
CA ASP A 579 -13.89 45.42 -14.50
C ASP A 579 -13.65 44.99 -13.04
N ARG A 580 -14.21 45.75 -12.08
CA ARG A 580 -14.10 45.40 -10.65
C ARG A 580 -14.83 44.13 -10.25
N ALA A 581 -16.05 43.92 -10.76
CA ALA A 581 -16.80 42.70 -10.47
C ALA A 581 -16.06 41.47 -11.02
N TYR A 582 -15.48 41.61 -12.22
CA TYR A 582 -14.66 40.57 -12.83
C TYR A 582 -13.37 40.31 -12.05
N THR A 583 -12.63 41.34 -11.66
CA THR A 583 -11.42 41.20 -10.84
C THR A 583 -11.74 40.52 -9.50
N TRP A 584 -12.83 40.90 -8.84
CA TRP A 584 -13.27 40.22 -7.62
C TRP A 584 -13.63 38.75 -7.88
N ALA A 585 -14.35 38.46 -8.97
CA ALA A 585 -14.69 37.10 -9.34
C ALA A 585 -13.46 36.26 -9.69
N ASP A 586 -12.45 36.86 -10.30
CA ASP A 586 -11.14 36.26 -10.59
C ASP A 586 -10.44 35.85 -9.28
N GLU A 587 -10.32 36.78 -8.33
CA GLU A 587 -9.74 36.52 -7.00
C GLU A 587 -10.50 35.44 -6.22
N VAL A 588 -11.84 35.42 -6.33
CA VAL A 588 -12.67 34.38 -5.70
C VAL A 588 -12.43 33.03 -6.34
N VAL A 589 -12.42 32.96 -7.67
CA VAL A 589 -12.16 31.71 -8.40
C VAL A 589 -10.78 31.17 -8.06
N ASP A 590 -9.75 31.99 -8.12
CA ASP A 590 -8.37 31.59 -7.81
C ASP A 590 -8.22 31.07 -6.38
N LYS A 591 -9.03 31.60 -5.46
CA LYS A 591 -8.99 31.22 -4.05
C LYS A 591 -9.85 29.99 -3.74
N PHE A 592 -11.04 29.86 -4.32
CA PHE A 592 -12.05 28.90 -3.85
C PHE A 592 -12.39 27.79 -4.85
N ALA A 593 -12.00 27.93 -6.12
CA ALA A 593 -12.29 26.92 -7.14
C ALA A 593 -11.29 25.76 -7.10
N PHE A 594 -11.79 24.54 -7.26
CA PHE A 594 -10.97 23.34 -7.41
C PHE A 594 -11.65 22.33 -8.33
N PRO A 595 -10.88 21.52 -9.08
CA PRO A 595 -11.45 20.47 -9.90
C PRO A 595 -11.89 19.28 -9.03
N LEU A 596 -13.05 18.70 -9.35
CA LEU A 596 -13.54 17.47 -8.73
C LEU A 596 -14.34 16.66 -9.75
N VAL A 597 -14.10 15.35 -9.79
CA VAL A 597 -14.85 14.44 -10.67
C VAL A 597 -16.26 14.24 -10.11
N GLU A 598 -17.25 14.38 -10.98
CA GLU A 598 -18.66 14.18 -10.71
C GLU A 598 -19.21 13.10 -11.66
N GLU A 599 -20.12 12.25 -11.18
CA GLU A 599 -20.81 11.28 -12.04
C GLU A 599 -22.12 11.90 -12.54
N ILE A 600 -22.20 12.16 -13.84
CA ILE A 600 -23.38 12.73 -14.49
C ILE A 600 -23.95 11.68 -15.43
N GLN A 601 -25.12 11.13 -15.06
CA GLN A 601 -25.82 10.09 -15.86
C GLN A 601 -24.98 8.84 -16.16
N GLY A 602 -24.04 8.48 -15.26
CA GLY A 602 -23.17 7.32 -15.42
C GLY A 602 -21.84 7.61 -16.11
N GLU A 603 -21.56 8.87 -16.47
CA GLU A 603 -20.26 9.31 -16.99
C GLU A 603 -19.50 10.14 -15.96
N GLU A 604 -18.22 9.85 -15.76
CA GLU A 604 -17.33 10.67 -14.93
C GLU A 604 -16.93 11.94 -15.71
N VAL A 605 -17.33 13.10 -15.19
CA VAL A 605 -17.05 14.43 -15.75
C VAL A 605 -16.25 15.23 -14.73
N GLN A 606 -15.12 15.79 -15.15
CA GLN A 606 -14.38 16.73 -14.32
C GLN A 606 -15.13 18.06 -14.26
N ARG A 607 -15.35 18.58 -13.04
CA ARG A 607 -16.05 19.85 -12.79
C ARG A 607 -15.21 20.79 -11.95
N ILE A 608 -15.28 22.07 -12.25
CA ILE A 608 -14.80 23.11 -11.35
C ILE A 608 -15.86 23.38 -10.28
N CYS A 609 -15.47 23.21 -9.02
CA CYS A 609 -16.34 23.31 -7.86
C CYS A 609 -15.83 24.35 -6.87
N MET A 610 -16.70 24.83 -5.98
CA MET A 610 -16.34 25.69 -4.85
C MET A 610 -16.89 25.13 -3.54
N TYR A 611 -16.16 25.36 -2.45
CA TYR A 611 -16.65 25.10 -1.10
C TYR A 611 -17.28 26.36 -0.51
N LEU A 612 -18.59 26.35 -0.28
CA LEU A 612 -19.35 27.52 0.16
C LEU A 612 -20.02 27.27 1.52
N ARG A 613 -19.87 28.24 2.43
CA ARG A 613 -20.56 28.31 3.73
C ARG A 613 -21.79 29.22 3.62
N LEU A 614 -22.85 28.92 4.34
CA LEU A 614 -24.02 29.81 4.45
C LEU A 614 -23.74 30.91 5.47
N GLY A 615 -23.38 32.10 5.00
CA GLY A 615 -23.25 33.31 5.82
C GLY A 615 -22.19 33.27 6.95
N PRO A 616 -21.96 34.40 7.64
CA PRO A 616 -21.00 34.50 8.75
C PRO A 616 -21.55 33.98 10.09
N GLY A 617 -22.87 33.81 10.23
CA GLY A 617 -23.54 33.49 11.50
C GLY A 617 -23.73 32.00 11.79
N ASP A 618 -23.35 31.12 10.88
CA ASP A 618 -23.42 29.67 11.08
C ASP A 618 -22.16 29.19 11.81
N GLU A 619 -21.84 29.79 12.96
CA GLU A 619 -20.80 29.35 13.93
C GLU A 619 -21.15 28.00 14.60
N GLY A 620 -22.10 27.25 14.03
CA GLY A 620 -22.43 25.90 14.45
C GLY A 620 -21.26 24.95 14.15
N ASP A 621 -20.46 24.70 15.17
CA ASP A 621 -19.64 23.50 15.38
C ASP A 621 -18.96 22.98 14.09
N GLU A 622 -17.76 23.49 13.77
CA GLU A 622 -16.91 22.97 12.69
C GLU A 622 -16.61 21.45 12.85
N ASP A 623 -16.98 20.88 14.00
CA ASP A 623 -17.06 19.45 14.32
C ASP A 623 -17.93 18.62 13.37
N TRP A 624 -18.74 19.22 12.48
CA TRP A 624 -19.58 18.43 11.56
C TRP A 624 -18.78 17.49 10.64
N MET A 625 -17.54 17.84 10.25
CA MET A 625 -16.63 16.94 9.52
C MET A 625 -15.98 15.89 10.41
N TYR A 626 -16.04 16.07 11.72
CA TYR A 626 -15.51 15.18 12.74
C TYR A 626 -16.56 14.19 13.26
N ARG A 627 -17.81 14.27 12.79
CA ARG A 627 -18.88 13.31 13.11
C ARG A 627 -18.75 12.06 12.25
N GLU A 628 -18.96 10.89 12.88
CA GLU A 628 -18.82 9.56 12.25
C GLU A 628 -19.87 9.24 11.19
#